data_AF-A0A1A3NLV1-F1
#
_entry.id   AF-A0A1A3NLV1-F1
#
_cell.length_a   1.000
_cell.length_b   1.000
_cell.length_c   1.000
_cell.angle_alpha   90.00
_cell.angle_beta   90.00
_cell.angle_gamma   90.00
#
_symmetry.space_group_name_H-M   'P 1'
#
loop_
_entity.id
_entity.type
_entity.pdbx_description
1 polymer ?
#
loop_
_entity_poly.entity_id
_entity_poly.type
_entity_poly.pdbx_seq_one_letter_code
_entity_poly.pdbx_strand_id
1 'polypeptide(L)'
;MAVILRRLFGVGKLPDDLRTQVDAEGLIHLAEYVAVTRKFSGSIPGLRSQGTIASYVGCLAFTSQRVLATLSVVPKLAGRVVDVRWDDAARGAAAAEISSTGLQVDLDTAAVDERFQGHLSLHFKDAIGDDVLARLPRRTLAFDVPPEYVFRAVGVTYSP
;
A
#
# COMPACT_ATOMS: atom_id res chain seq x y z
N MET A 1 19.77 -4.59 5.78
CA MET A 1 20.43 -3.36 6.29
C MET A 1 19.55 -2.09 6.21
N ALA A 2 18.81 -1.83 5.12
CA ALA A 2 18.14 -0.54 4.89
C ALA A 2 16.98 -0.19 5.85
N VAL A 3 16.27 -1.16 6.43
CA VAL A 3 15.12 -0.89 7.32
C VAL A 3 15.56 -0.48 8.74
N ILE A 4 16.70 -1.00 9.23
CA ILE A 4 17.20 -0.74 10.59
C ILE A 4 17.62 0.74 10.74
N LEU A 5 18.30 1.30 9.74
CA LEU A 5 18.67 2.72 9.73
C LEU A 5 17.45 3.65 9.62
N ARG A 6 16.41 3.23 8.89
CA ARG A 6 15.17 4.01 8.70
C ARG A 6 14.27 4.02 9.94
N ARG A 7 14.29 2.94 10.72
CA ARG A 7 13.63 2.84 12.04
C ARG A 7 14.09 3.94 13.01
N LEU A 8 15.38 4.27 13.02
CA LEU A 8 15.95 5.32 13.87
C LEU A 8 15.40 6.72 13.57
N PHE A 9 14.87 6.94 12.35
CA PHE A 9 14.28 8.23 11.94
C PHE A 9 12.74 8.20 11.87
N GLY A 10 12.10 7.13 12.36
CA GLY A 10 10.64 6.99 12.35
C GLY A 10 10.02 6.79 10.95
N VAL A 11 10.82 6.48 9.94
CA VAL A 11 10.33 6.30 8.56
C VAL A 11 9.67 4.95 8.42
N GLY A 12 8.35 4.93 8.22
CA GLY A 12 7.53 3.72 8.24
C GLY A 12 6.75 3.51 9.55
N LYS A 13 6.84 4.44 10.51
CA LYS A 13 5.91 4.51 11.63
C LYS A 13 4.55 5.02 11.13
N LEU A 14 3.46 4.50 11.68
CA LEU A 14 2.14 5.05 11.46
C LEU A 14 2.07 6.44 12.14
N PRO A 15 1.59 7.48 11.44
CA PRO A 15 1.31 8.78 12.05
C PRO A 15 0.41 8.66 13.29
N ASP A 16 0.63 9.47 14.32
CA ASP A 16 -0.02 9.30 15.63
C ASP A 16 -1.55 9.49 15.57
N ASP A 17 -2.03 10.34 14.66
CA ASP A 17 -3.46 10.51 14.35
C ASP A 17 -4.07 9.23 13.78
N LEU A 18 -3.41 8.62 12.80
CA LEU A 18 -3.83 7.34 12.24
C LEU A 18 -3.70 6.19 13.25
N ARG A 19 -2.68 6.23 14.12
CA ARG A 19 -2.50 5.25 15.21
C ARG A 19 -3.69 5.27 16.16
N THR A 20 -4.07 6.47 16.61
CA THR A 20 -5.24 6.68 17.47
C THR A 20 -6.51 6.17 16.79
N GLN A 21 -6.66 6.44 15.50
CA GLN A 21 -7.82 6.00 14.73
C GLN A 21 -7.88 4.46 14.62
N VAL A 22 -6.80 3.77 14.26
CA VAL A 22 -6.82 2.31 14.11
C VAL A 22 -6.99 1.57 15.44
N ASP A 23 -6.52 2.15 16.56
CA ASP A 23 -6.77 1.61 17.89
C ASP A 23 -8.26 1.71 18.25
N ALA A 24 -8.90 2.84 17.96
CA ALA A 24 -10.34 3.05 18.20
C ALA A 24 -11.23 2.15 17.31
N GLU A 25 -10.75 1.76 16.13
CA GLU A 25 -11.44 0.86 15.19
C GLU A 25 -11.36 -0.63 15.59
N GLY A 26 -10.71 -0.97 16.71
CA GLY A 26 -10.53 -2.35 17.14
C GLY A 26 -9.45 -3.05 16.31
N LEU A 27 -8.20 -2.82 16.69
CA LEU A 27 -7.02 -3.34 15.99
C LEU A 27 -6.97 -4.88 16.01
N ILE A 28 -6.84 -5.48 14.82
CA ILE A 28 -6.61 -6.91 14.64
C ILE A 28 -5.11 -7.16 14.49
N HIS A 29 -4.43 -6.32 13.71
CA HIS A 29 -3.02 -6.45 13.39
C HIS A 29 -2.40 -5.09 13.08
N LEU A 30 -1.18 -4.85 13.55
CA LEU A 30 -0.38 -3.69 13.16
C LEU A 30 1.07 -4.12 12.94
N ALA A 31 1.58 -3.78 11.77
CA ALA A 31 2.99 -3.88 11.44
C ALA A 31 3.50 -2.51 10.99
N GLU A 32 4.51 -2.01 11.69
CA GLU A 32 5.22 -0.78 11.33
C GLU A 32 6.60 -1.11 10.77
N TYR A 33 7.15 -0.18 9.99
CA TYR A 33 8.45 -0.36 9.34
C TYR A 33 8.48 -1.57 8.39
N VAL A 34 7.35 -1.83 7.74
CA VAL A 34 7.13 -2.92 6.79
C VAL A 34 7.94 -2.64 5.54
N ALA A 35 8.73 -3.62 5.08
CA ALA A 35 9.44 -3.49 3.82
C ALA A 35 8.44 -3.60 2.67
N VAL A 36 8.40 -2.60 1.79
CA VAL A 36 7.51 -2.59 0.64
C VAL A 36 8.32 -2.73 -0.64
N THR A 37 8.02 -3.74 -1.45
CA THR A 37 8.62 -3.91 -2.77
C THR A 37 7.66 -3.38 -3.82
N ARG A 38 8.09 -2.39 -4.58
CA ARG A 38 7.33 -1.82 -5.69
C ARG A 38 7.89 -2.31 -7.01
N LYS A 39 7.05 -2.89 -7.86
CA LYS A 39 7.39 -3.23 -9.25
C LYS A 39 6.55 -2.40 -10.21
N PHE A 40 7.17 -1.85 -11.24
CA PHE A 40 6.46 -1.10 -12.27
C PHE A 40 7.02 -1.38 -13.66
N SER A 41 6.13 -1.71 -14.59
CA SER A 41 6.42 -1.89 -16.01
C SER A 41 5.31 -1.22 -16.80
N GLY A 42 5.65 -0.30 -17.70
CA GLY A 42 4.64 0.48 -18.38
C GLY A 42 5.09 1.84 -18.86
N SER A 43 4.13 2.63 -19.30
CA SER A 43 4.28 4.00 -19.76
C SER A 43 3.19 4.86 -19.13
N ILE A 44 3.59 5.93 -18.47
CA ILE A 44 2.74 7.03 -18.00
C ILE A 44 3.37 8.36 -18.49
N PRO A 45 2.65 9.49 -18.49
CA PRO A 45 3.24 10.78 -18.81
C PRO A 45 4.52 11.03 -17.99
N GLY A 46 5.64 11.33 -18.66
CA GLY A 46 6.92 11.59 -18.01
C GLY A 46 7.71 10.36 -17.54
N LEU A 47 7.20 9.13 -17.67
CA LEU A 47 7.93 7.92 -17.31
C LEU A 47 7.58 6.72 -18.19
N ARG A 48 8.60 6.09 -18.76
CA ARG A 48 8.50 4.78 -19.40
C ARG A 48 9.51 3.82 -18.79
N SER A 49 9.07 2.60 -18.48
CA SER A 49 9.86 1.57 -17.79
C SER A 49 9.56 0.20 -18.39
N GLN A 50 10.61 -0.55 -18.75
CA GLN A 50 10.50 -1.97 -19.15
C GLN A 50 10.44 -2.92 -17.94
N GLY A 51 10.45 -2.38 -16.73
CA GLY A 51 10.48 -3.16 -15.48
C GLY A 51 11.47 -2.54 -14.51
N THR A 52 10.95 -1.88 -13.48
CA THR A 52 11.74 -1.35 -12.37
C THR A 52 11.29 -1.97 -11.08
N ILE A 53 12.22 -2.12 -10.14
CA ILE A 53 11.95 -2.53 -8.77
C ILE A 53 12.53 -1.47 -7.84
N ALA A 54 11.77 -1.03 -6.84
CA ALA A 54 12.29 -0.25 -5.73
C ALA A 54 11.80 -0.78 -4.39
N SER A 55 12.52 -0.42 -3.34
CA SER A 55 12.17 -0.75 -1.96
C SER A 55 11.84 0.51 -1.17
N TYR A 56 10.62 0.55 -0.69
CA TYR A 56 10.10 1.55 0.25
C TYR A 56 9.92 0.93 1.63
N VAL A 57 9.49 1.76 2.57
CA VAL A 57 9.04 1.33 3.90
C VAL A 57 7.63 1.85 4.10
N GLY A 58 6.79 1.08 4.77
CA GLY A 58 5.41 1.44 5.04
C GLY A 58 4.94 0.92 6.38
N CYS A 59 3.64 1.02 6.60
CA CYS A 59 2.96 0.32 7.67
C CYS A 59 1.70 -0.37 7.13
N LEU A 60 1.24 -1.38 7.86
CA LEU A 60 0.07 -2.18 7.55
C LEU A 60 -0.75 -2.33 8.82
N ALA A 61 -2.04 -2.00 8.76
CA ALA A 61 -2.97 -2.19 9.85
C ALA A 61 -4.25 -2.87 9.34
N PHE A 62 -4.69 -3.88 10.07
CA PHE A 62 -6.01 -4.48 9.91
C PHE A 62 -6.82 -4.16 11.16
N THR A 63 -8.01 -3.60 10.97
CA THR A 63 -8.93 -3.27 12.05
C THR A 63 -10.22 -4.06 11.87
N SER A 64 -11.14 -3.98 12.83
CA SER A 64 -12.48 -4.54 12.65
C SER A 64 -13.28 -3.85 11.54
N GLN A 65 -12.84 -2.68 11.08
CA GLN A 65 -13.55 -1.87 10.08
C GLN A 65 -12.90 -1.85 8.70
N ARG A 66 -11.57 -1.92 8.60
CA ARG A 66 -10.86 -1.70 7.33
C ARG A 66 -9.46 -2.31 7.26
N VAL A 67 -8.91 -2.23 6.05
CA VAL A 67 -7.47 -2.32 5.79
C VAL A 67 -6.90 -0.92 5.58
N LEU A 68 -5.81 -0.62 6.29
CA LEU A 68 -5.03 0.58 6.11
C LEU A 68 -3.58 0.21 5.82
N ALA A 69 -3.02 0.73 4.73
CA ALA A 69 -1.60 0.62 4.44
C ALA A 69 -1.05 1.98 4.03
N THR A 70 0.13 2.32 4.53
CA THR A 70 0.82 3.57 4.17
C THR A 70 2.17 3.30 3.56
N LEU A 71 2.61 4.17 2.66
CA LEU A 71 3.91 4.11 2.01
C LEU A 71 4.68 5.39 2.36
N SER A 72 5.84 5.22 2.98
CA SER A 72 6.77 6.32 3.23
C SER A 72 7.72 6.46 2.05
N VAL A 73 7.49 7.49 1.24
CA VAL A 73 8.40 7.91 0.16
C VAL A 73 9.42 8.94 0.63
N VAL A 74 9.11 9.66 1.72
CA VAL A 74 9.97 10.68 2.35
C VAL A 74 9.93 10.47 3.88
N PRO A 75 11.01 10.78 4.64
CA PRO A 75 10.95 10.73 6.09
C PRO A 75 9.78 11.54 6.67
N LYS A 76 9.02 10.94 7.60
CA LYS A 76 7.87 11.55 8.30
C LYS A 76 6.64 11.87 7.43
N LEU A 77 6.63 11.50 6.16
CA LEU A 77 5.44 11.61 5.31
C LEU A 77 5.06 10.23 4.77
N ALA A 78 4.06 9.63 5.40
CA ALA A 78 3.47 8.37 4.98
C ALA A 78 2.18 8.67 4.21
N GLY A 79 2.18 8.42 2.90
CA GLY A 79 0.97 8.52 2.09
C GLY A 79 0.09 7.29 2.30
N ARG A 80 -1.23 7.47 2.37
CA ARG A 80 -2.18 6.34 2.38
C ARG A 80 -2.20 5.71 1.00
N VAL A 81 -2.01 4.39 0.97
CA VAL A 81 -1.89 3.60 -0.27
C VAL A 81 -2.95 2.50 -0.32
N VAL A 82 -3.47 2.08 0.83
CA VAL A 82 -4.72 1.33 0.94
C VAL A 82 -5.49 1.94 2.11
N ASP A 83 -6.77 2.24 1.91
CA ASP A 83 -7.71 2.65 2.95
C ASP A 83 -9.11 2.22 2.53
N VAL A 84 -9.45 0.97 2.84
CA VAL A 84 -10.65 0.33 2.30
C VAL A 84 -11.40 -0.35 3.42
N ARG A 85 -12.67 -0.01 3.60
CA ARG A 85 -13.51 -0.66 4.61
C ARG A 85 -13.86 -2.08 4.18
N TRP A 86 -14.15 -2.95 5.14
CA TRP A 86 -14.54 -4.32 4.83
C TRP A 86 -15.90 -4.43 4.13
N ASP A 87 -16.78 -3.47 4.37
CA ASP A 87 -18.13 -3.37 3.79
C ASP A 87 -18.17 -2.61 2.45
N ASP A 88 -17.06 -2.00 2.02
CA ASP A 88 -16.98 -1.37 0.71
C ASP A 88 -17.13 -2.41 -0.42
N ALA A 89 -17.92 -2.05 -1.44
CA ALA A 89 -18.07 -2.87 -2.64
C ALA A 89 -16.69 -3.07 -3.29
N ALA A 90 -16.35 -4.33 -3.58
CA ALA A 90 -15.08 -4.67 -4.23
C ALA A 90 -15.12 -4.24 -5.70
N ARG A 91 -14.72 -2.99 -5.97
CA ARG A 91 -14.67 -2.38 -7.31
C ARG A 91 -13.47 -1.48 -7.45
N GLY A 92 -13.00 -1.30 -8.68
CA GLY A 92 -11.95 -0.35 -9.02
C GLY A 92 -10.71 -1.01 -9.60
N ALA A 93 -9.76 -0.18 -10.01
CA ALA A 93 -8.60 -0.59 -10.77
C ALA A 93 -7.56 -1.37 -9.93
N ALA A 94 -7.48 -1.10 -8.62
CA ALA A 94 -6.52 -1.76 -7.74
C ALA A 94 -7.14 -2.98 -7.08
N ALA A 95 -6.47 -4.12 -7.17
CA ALA A 95 -6.77 -5.34 -6.44
C ALA A 95 -5.77 -5.53 -5.29
N ALA A 96 -6.26 -5.91 -4.12
CA ALA A 96 -5.44 -6.18 -2.95
C ALA A 96 -5.73 -7.59 -2.41
N GLU A 97 -4.67 -8.33 -2.08
CA GLU A 97 -4.72 -9.68 -1.52
C GLU A 97 -3.90 -9.75 -0.22
N ILE A 98 -4.52 -10.30 0.82
CA ILE A 98 -3.91 -10.52 2.13
C ILE A 98 -3.58 -12.00 2.28
N SER A 99 -2.30 -12.29 2.54
CA SER A 99 -1.78 -13.64 2.73
C SER A 99 -0.89 -13.70 3.97
N SER A 100 -0.36 -14.89 4.28
CA SER A 100 0.63 -15.06 5.36
C SER A 100 1.94 -14.30 5.11
N THR A 101 2.20 -13.87 3.87
CA THR A 101 3.40 -13.12 3.48
C THR A 101 3.20 -11.60 3.46
N GLY A 102 2.00 -11.13 3.81
CA GLY A 102 1.68 -9.72 3.89
C GLY A 102 0.53 -9.31 2.98
N LEU A 103 0.57 -8.05 2.55
CA LEU A 103 -0.42 -7.46 1.65
C LEU A 103 0.19 -7.24 0.27
N GLN A 104 -0.42 -7.84 -0.74
CA GLN A 104 -0.11 -7.64 -2.14
C GLN A 104 -1.13 -6.69 -2.75
N VAL A 105 -0.69 -5.68 -3.48
CA VAL A 105 -1.54 -4.76 -4.25
C VAL A 105 -1.09 -4.80 -5.70
N ASP A 106 -2.01 -5.02 -6.61
CA ASP A 106 -1.78 -5.08 -8.05
C ASP A 106 -2.77 -4.17 -8.77
N LEU A 107 -2.28 -3.45 -9.78
CA LEU A 107 -3.02 -2.40 -10.46
C LEU A 107 -2.66 -2.42 -11.95
N ASP A 108 -3.67 -2.61 -12.79
CA ASP A 108 -3.57 -2.24 -14.21
C ASP A 108 -3.71 -0.71 -14.31
N THR A 109 -2.64 -0.06 -14.75
CA THR A 109 -2.61 1.40 -14.85
C THR A 109 -3.54 1.94 -15.92
N ALA A 110 -3.84 1.16 -16.96
CA ALA A 110 -4.78 1.56 -18.01
C ALA A 110 -6.22 1.65 -17.50
N ALA A 111 -6.56 0.92 -16.43
CA ALA A 111 -7.86 1.02 -15.77
C ALA A 111 -7.98 2.28 -14.88
N VAL A 112 -6.87 2.99 -14.63
CA VAL A 112 -6.85 4.24 -13.86
C VAL A 112 -6.99 5.46 -14.76
N ASP A 113 -6.25 5.48 -15.87
CA ASP A 113 -6.23 6.57 -16.84
C ASP A 113 -5.88 5.98 -18.22
N GLU A 114 -6.62 6.36 -19.26
CA GLU A 114 -6.43 5.84 -20.62
C GLU A 114 -5.05 6.18 -21.21
N ARG A 115 -4.38 7.21 -20.68
CA ARG A 115 -3.01 7.61 -21.10
C ARG A 115 -1.95 6.68 -20.52
N PHE A 116 -2.32 5.82 -19.56
CA PHE A 116 -1.41 4.91 -18.89
C PHE A 116 -1.47 3.54 -19.54
N GLN A 117 -0.34 2.84 -19.51
CA GLN A 117 -0.24 1.47 -19.98
C GLN A 117 0.70 0.70 -19.06
N GLY A 118 0.32 -0.52 -18.68
CA GLY A 118 1.15 -1.43 -17.92
C GLY A 118 0.68 -1.66 -16.48
N HIS A 119 1.58 -2.19 -15.66
CA HIS A 119 1.24 -2.77 -14.35
C HIS A 119 2.07 -2.15 -13.23
N LEU A 120 1.39 -1.84 -12.12
CA LEU A 120 2.00 -1.47 -10.85
C LEU A 120 1.69 -2.53 -9.80
N SER A 121 2.71 -2.93 -9.05
CA SER A 121 2.59 -3.91 -7.98
C SER A 121 3.30 -3.44 -6.73
N LEU A 122 2.67 -3.57 -5.57
CA LEU A 122 3.21 -3.25 -4.26
C LEU A 122 3.07 -4.47 -3.33
N HIS A 123 4.19 -4.96 -2.81
CA HIS A 123 4.19 -6.04 -1.82
C HIS A 123 4.67 -5.53 -0.47
N PHE A 124 3.75 -5.40 0.48
CA PHE A 124 4.02 -5.11 1.88
C PHE A 124 4.40 -6.41 2.58
N LYS A 125 5.67 -6.58 2.92
CA LYS A 125 6.22 -7.83 3.44
C LYS A 125 6.10 -7.91 4.93
N ASP A 126 5.20 -8.77 5.38
CA ASP A 126 4.95 -8.99 6.80
C ASP A 126 4.51 -10.43 7.06
N ALA A 127 4.91 -11.00 8.20
CA ALA A 127 4.57 -12.37 8.54
C ALA A 127 3.25 -12.37 9.32
N ILE A 128 2.14 -12.57 8.62
CA ILE A 128 0.79 -12.53 9.22
C ILE A 128 0.42 -13.94 9.67
N GLY A 129 0.11 -14.09 10.97
CA GLY A 129 -0.30 -15.36 11.57
C GLY A 129 -1.67 -15.85 11.10
N ASP A 130 -1.89 -17.16 11.11
CA ASP A 130 -3.15 -17.77 10.72
C ASP A 130 -4.33 -17.33 11.60
N ASP A 131 -4.07 -17.03 12.87
CA ASP A 131 -5.04 -16.49 13.82
C ASP A 131 -5.53 -15.09 13.40
N VAL A 132 -4.62 -14.25 12.91
CA VAL A 132 -4.95 -12.95 12.32
C VAL A 132 -5.74 -13.14 11.03
N LEU A 133 -5.27 -13.99 10.12
CA LEU A 133 -5.92 -14.25 8.83
C LEU A 133 -7.32 -14.86 8.97
N ALA A 134 -7.58 -15.61 10.05
CA ALA A 134 -8.90 -16.16 10.36
C ALA A 134 -9.88 -15.12 10.91
N ARG A 135 -9.38 -14.03 11.48
CA ARG A 135 -10.20 -12.92 12.00
C ARG A 135 -10.59 -11.89 10.93
N LEU A 136 -9.98 -11.93 9.75
CA LEU A 136 -10.27 -11.00 8.67
C LEU A 136 -11.62 -11.33 8.00
N PRO A 137 -12.52 -10.35 7.80
CA PRO A 137 -13.79 -10.58 7.11
C PRO A 137 -13.62 -11.06 5.67
N ARG A 138 -12.56 -10.60 5.00
CA ARG A 138 -12.19 -10.98 3.63
C ARG A 138 -10.69 -10.83 3.43
N ARG A 139 -10.14 -11.57 2.46
CA ARG A 139 -8.71 -11.52 2.11
C ARG A 139 -8.43 -10.85 0.77
N THR A 140 -9.47 -10.60 -0.03
CA THR A 140 -9.35 -9.92 -1.31
C THR A 140 -10.20 -8.66 -1.30
N LEU A 141 -9.65 -7.58 -1.84
CA LEU A 141 -10.24 -6.25 -1.90
C LEU A 141 -10.04 -5.70 -3.30
N ALA A 142 -10.95 -4.83 -3.74
CA ALA A 142 -10.71 -3.97 -4.89
C ALA A 142 -11.14 -2.55 -4.55
N PHE A 143 -10.38 -1.56 -5.02
CA PHE A 143 -10.63 -0.15 -4.75
C PHE A 143 -10.20 0.74 -5.91
N ASP A 144 -10.87 1.88 -6.04
CA ASP A 144 -10.51 2.93 -6.99
C ASP A 144 -9.27 3.68 -6.50
N VAL A 145 -8.39 4.06 -7.43
CA VAL A 145 -7.23 4.90 -7.16
C VAL A 145 -7.17 6.04 -8.16
N PRO A 146 -6.84 7.26 -7.74
CA PRO A 146 -6.66 8.37 -8.68
C PRO A 146 -5.32 8.25 -9.43
N PRO A 147 -5.16 8.90 -10.59
CA PRO A 147 -3.90 8.89 -11.35
C PRO A 147 -2.67 9.29 -10.53
N GLU A 148 -2.81 10.24 -9.60
CA GLU A 148 -1.75 10.68 -8.69
C GLU A 148 -1.15 9.55 -7.84
N TYR A 149 -1.93 8.50 -7.57
CA TYR A 149 -1.47 7.31 -6.86
C TYR A 149 -0.30 6.64 -7.59
N VAL A 150 -0.46 6.46 -8.91
CA VAL A 150 0.55 5.81 -9.76
C VAL A 150 1.83 6.64 -9.77
N PHE A 151 1.71 7.96 -9.98
CA PHE A 151 2.83 8.90 -9.97
C PHE A 151 3.61 8.86 -8.64
N ARG A 152 2.91 8.91 -7.51
CA ARG A 152 3.53 8.82 -6.17
C ARG A 152 4.25 7.49 -5.96
N ALA A 153 3.65 6.37 -6.39
CA ALA A 153 4.24 5.04 -6.24
C ALA A 153 5.53 4.86 -7.07
N VAL A 154 5.60 5.47 -8.26
CA VAL A 154 6.77 5.40 -9.13
C VAL A 154 7.78 6.55 -8.92
N GLY A 155 7.47 7.50 -8.04
CA GLY A 155 8.39 8.58 -7.66
C GLY A 155 8.50 9.70 -8.70
N VAL A 156 7.44 9.94 -9.48
CA VAL A 156 7.38 11.00 -10.49
C VAL A 156 6.42 12.10 -10.01
N THR A 157 6.75 13.36 -10.30
CA THR A 157 5.88 14.49 -9.94
C THR A 157 4.62 14.44 -10.80
N TYR A 158 3.45 14.54 -10.17
CA TYR A 158 2.19 14.64 -10.88
C TYR A 158 2.01 16.05 -11.45
N SER A 159 1.84 16.16 -12.77
CA SER A 159 1.42 17.39 -13.45
C SER A 159 0.10 17.09 -14.17
N PRO A 160 -1.05 17.52 -13.63
CA PRO A 160 -2.38 17.21 -14.20
C PRO A 160 -2.59 17.78 -15.60
#